data_AF-A0A9Q0J2Y0-F1
#
_entry.id   AF-A0A9Q0J2Y0-F1
#
_cell.length_a   1.000
_cell.length_b   1.000
_cell.length_c   1.000
_cell.angle_alpha   90.00
_cell.angle_beta   90.00
_cell.angle_gamma   90.00
#
_symmetry.space_group_name_H-M   'P 1'
#
loop_
_entity.id
_entity.type
_entity.pdbx_description
1 polymer ?
#
loop_
_entity_poly.entity_id
_entity_poly.type
_entity_poly.pdbx_seq_one_letter_code
_entity_poly.pdbx_strand_id
1 'polypeptide(L)'
;MPLGDKQGWEKSESRYCGVETEFNDDMPSVLTSNLSPGFFDFVVAPLMNPTYRPSLVAKDASGSSPVLPFASSDLVLSPSQWSTHVVGKISCWIDLDAEDETLRVDSETTLKQEIAWASHLSLQACLLPSPKSTSCANYARCVNQILQGLHNMQLWLRIPLVKTDEDAVDENSKKIVDSWEVWNSFRLLCEHHSQLSIALDIMSSLPSITSLGRWFGEPVRAAMISTDVVICGKSLLSVPKTESGLAPNTSNVDNQSVPSSFNHLSHPLKSYLNYIGFLFQKMDPVPEQELFELGYRDFLQSPLQPLMDNLEAQTYETFEKDSMKYIQSLVKLEGWEDIVTIISCDMRHWNAPEEADILVSELLGSFGDNELSPECLDGAQRFLKRDGISIPSSYTSFIQPVTASKLYNDVKSHKDLVHFETAYVVKLHNIARLAPSQPVFTFNHPDYSAKKSNERYKKLCFKMPSDAGSALVHGFAGYFDATLYKDVHLGIEPSTATPNMFSWFSIFFPLRTPVCIQSGSDLEVNFWRSSDSSKVWYEWCVTSPCASAIHNSNGRSYWVGL
;
A
#
# COMPACT_ATOMS: atom_id res chain seq x y z
N MET A 1 -0.56 -2.28 -28.15
CA MET A 1 -1.58 -2.95 -27.30
C MET A 1 -1.44 -2.32 -25.93
N PRO A 2 -2.53 -1.83 -25.32
CA PRO A 2 -2.49 -1.33 -23.94
C PRO A 2 -1.90 -2.39 -23.01
N LEU A 3 -1.35 -1.97 -21.86
CA LEU A 3 -0.64 -2.84 -20.91
C LEU A 3 -1.51 -4.01 -20.39
N GLY A 4 -2.82 -3.99 -20.63
CA GLY A 4 -3.83 -4.91 -20.08
C GLY A 4 -4.35 -6.05 -20.98
N ASP A 5 -3.83 -6.28 -22.19
CA ASP A 5 -4.40 -7.30 -23.12
C ASP A 5 -4.02 -8.78 -22.80
N LYS A 6 -3.57 -9.10 -21.58
CA LYS A 6 -3.40 -10.49 -21.11
C LYS A 6 -4.64 -10.94 -20.32
N GLN A 7 -5.19 -12.11 -20.66
CA GLN A 7 -6.15 -12.85 -19.81
C GLN A 7 -5.59 -12.96 -18.37
N GLY A 8 -6.40 -12.56 -17.38
CA GLY A 8 -6.03 -12.57 -15.95
C GLY A 8 -5.51 -11.22 -15.40
N TRP A 9 -5.02 -10.32 -16.26
CA TRP A 9 -4.60 -8.96 -15.87
C TRP A 9 -5.73 -7.92 -15.96
N GLU A 10 -6.92 -8.36 -16.34
CA GLU A 10 -8.19 -7.61 -16.30
C GLU A 10 -8.61 -7.14 -14.89
N LYS A 11 -7.80 -7.42 -13.86
CA LYS A 11 -7.97 -6.94 -12.47
C LYS A 11 -6.75 -6.21 -11.88
N SER A 12 -5.65 -6.04 -12.63
CA SER A 12 -4.48 -5.29 -12.15
C SER A 12 -4.74 -3.78 -12.13
N GLU A 13 -4.16 -3.03 -11.18
CA GLU A 13 -4.29 -1.55 -11.13
C GLU A 13 -3.38 -0.83 -12.15
N SER A 14 -2.32 -1.49 -12.62
CA SER A 14 -1.27 -0.91 -13.47
C SER A 14 -1.56 -1.06 -14.97
N ARG A 15 -2.72 -0.58 -15.45
CA ARG A 15 -3.16 -0.79 -16.84
C ARG A 15 -2.88 0.35 -17.79
N TYR A 16 -2.67 1.54 -17.26
CA TYR A 16 -2.67 2.77 -18.06
C TYR A 16 -1.27 3.35 -18.15
N CYS A 17 -0.91 3.77 -19.35
CA CYS A 17 0.33 4.49 -19.62
C CYS A 17 -0.01 5.90 -20.13
N GLY A 18 0.47 6.91 -19.41
CA GLY A 18 0.32 8.31 -19.81
C GLY A 18 1.62 8.89 -20.36
N VAL A 19 1.50 10.05 -21.02
CA VAL A 19 2.64 10.84 -21.49
C VAL A 19 2.59 12.26 -20.92
N GLU A 20 3.72 12.72 -20.39
CA GLU A 20 3.90 14.10 -19.95
C GLU A 20 4.17 15.00 -21.17
N THR A 21 3.49 16.14 -21.24
CA THR A 21 3.56 17.06 -22.37
C THR A 21 3.92 18.48 -21.93
N GLU A 22 4.43 19.27 -22.87
CA GLU A 22 4.60 20.71 -22.71
C GLU A 22 3.27 21.45 -22.90
N PHE A 23 3.21 22.69 -22.43
CA PHE A 23 2.01 23.52 -22.58
C PHE A 23 1.68 23.76 -24.06
N ASN A 24 0.40 23.57 -24.41
CA ASN A 24 -0.14 23.88 -25.72
C ASN A 24 -1.62 24.27 -25.58
N ASP A 25 -2.00 25.40 -26.18
CA ASP A 25 -3.35 25.94 -26.12
C ASP A 25 -4.40 25.09 -26.87
N ASP A 26 -3.95 24.26 -27.83
CA ASP A 26 -4.79 23.36 -28.62
C ASP A 26 -4.80 21.94 -28.04
N MET A 27 -5.53 21.77 -26.93
CA MET A 27 -5.71 20.48 -26.27
C MET A 27 -6.28 19.37 -27.17
N PRO A 28 -7.25 19.62 -28.08
CA PRO A 28 -7.66 18.62 -29.07
C PRO A 28 -6.52 18.07 -29.91
N SER A 29 -5.59 18.92 -30.36
CA SER A 29 -4.40 18.48 -31.07
C SER A 29 -3.43 17.69 -30.17
N VAL A 30 -3.25 18.10 -28.91
CA VAL A 30 -2.47 17.34 -27.92
C VAL A 30 -3.04 15.94 -27.72
N LEU A 31 -4.36 15.81 -27.54
CA LEU A 31 -5.00 14.50 -27.40
C LEU A 31 -4.87 13.68 -28.68
N THR A 32 -5.12 14.28 -29.84
CA THR A 32 -5.06 13.54 -31.11
C THR A 32 -3.65 13.02 -31.40
N SER A 33 -2.62 13.82 -31.14
CA SER A 33 -1.22 13.44 -31.39
C SER A 33 -0.70 12.36 -30.42
N ASN A 34 -1.17 12.34 -29.16
CA ASN A 34 -0.67 11.43 -28.13
C ASN A 34 -1.56 10.19 -27.89
N LEU A 35 -2.88 10.31 -28.10
CA LEU A 35 -3.86 9.24 -27.86
C LEU A 35 -4.30 8.52 -29.14
N SER A 36 -3.76 8.88 -30.31
CA SER A 36 -4.00 8.17 -31.57
C SER A 36 -3.90 6.64 -31.35
N PRO A 37 -4.66 5.82 -32.10
CA PRO A 37 -4.97 4.44 -31.68
C PRO A 37 -3.73 3.62 -31.29
N GLY A 38 -3.61 3.31 -29.99
CA GLY A 38 -2.60 2.42 -29.44
C GLY A 38 -1.27 3.05 -28.99
N PHE A 39 -1.21 4.37 -28.79
CA PHE A 39 -0.10 5.05 -28.11
C PHE A 39 -0.35 5.14 -26.60
N PHE A 40 -0.72 6.29 -26.06
CA PHE A 40 -0.94 6.48 -24.61
C PHE A 40 -2.45 6.53 -24.27
N ASP A 41 -2.78 6.22 -23.02
CA ASP A 41 -4.17 6.20 -22.51
C ASP A 41 -4.64 7.58 -22.03
N PHE A 42 -3.71 8.39 -21.52
CA PHE A 42 -3.96 9.75 -21.02
C PHE A 42 -2.72 10.65 -21.20
N VAL A 43 -2.90 11.95 -21.03
CA VAL A 43 -1.82 12.95 -21.03
C VAL A 43 -1.72 13.65 -19.68
N VAL A 44 -0.49 14.00 -19.29
CA VAL A 44 -0.20 14.88 -18.15
C VAL A 44 0.22 16.22 -18.73
N ALA A 45 -0.63 17.24 -18.65
CA ALA A 45 -0.48 18.49 -19.40
C ALA A 45 -0.68 19.74 -18.54
N PRO A 46 0.13 20.80 -18.70
CA PRO A 46 -0.15 22.09 -18.08
C PRO A 46 -1.43 22.68 -18.67
N LEU A 47 -2.35 23.13 -17.81
CA LEU A 47 -3.65 23.68 -18.23
C LEU A 47 -3.65 25.20 -18.37
N MET A 48 -2.60 25.83 -17.83
CA MET A 48 -2.37 27.27 -17.90
C MET A 48 -0.98 27.54 -18.46
N ASN A 49 -0.79 28.73 -19.02
CA ASN A 49 0.50 29.13 -19.56
C ASN A 49 1.56 29.11 -18.43
N PRO A 50 2.64 28.31 -18.54
CA PRO A 50 3.61 28.13 -17.46
C PRO A 50 4.44 29.40 -17.16
N THR A 51 4.37 30.40 -18.05
CA THR A 51 5.01 31.71 -17.85
C THR A 51 4.14 32.71 -17.10
N TYR A 52 2.86 32.40 -16.87
CA TYR A 52 1.94 33.27 -16.16
C TYR A 52 2.39 33.51 -14.71
N ARG A 53 2.54 34.78 -14.33
CA ARG A 53 2.82 35.24 -12.96
C ARG A 53 1.95 36.44 -12.63
N PRO A 54 1.11 36.40 -11.58
CA PRO A 54 0.25 37.52 -11.22
C PRO A 54 0.98 38.87 -11.08
N SER A 55 2.16 38.89 -10.46
CA SER A 55 2.95 40.12 -10.29
C SER A 55 3.56 40.69 -11.58
N LEU A 56 3.79 39.86 -12.61
CA LEU A 56 4.40 40.27 -13.88
C LEU A 56 3.38 40.67 -14.95
N VAL A 57 2.08 40.44 -14.72
CA VAL A 57 1.05 40.92 -15.62
C VAL A 57 0.99 42.44 -15.52
N ALA A 58 1.46 43.14 -16.56
CA ALA A 58 1.45 44.58 -16.64
C ALA A 58 0.04 45.13 -16.34
N LYS A 59 -0.07 46.11 -15.45
CA LYS A 59 -1.32 46.84 -15.24
C LYS A 59 -1.34 48.02 -16.20
N ASP A 60 -2.41 48.16 -16.98
CA ASP A 60 -2.57 49.31 -17.87
C ASP A 60 -2.71 50.61 -17.05
N ALA A 61 -2.59 51.77 -17.69
CA ALA A 61 -2.69 53.09 -17.06
C ALA A 61 -4.04 53.35 -16.32
N SER A 62 -5.05 52.51 -16.56
CA SER A 62 -6.36 52.49 -15.89
C SER A 62 -6.43 51.55 -14.67
N GLY A 63 -5.34 50.87 -14.31
CA GLY A 63 -5.31 49.86 -13.24
C GLY A 63 -5.92 48.51 -13.62
N SER A 64 -6.38 48.33 -14.86
CA SER A 64 -6.88 47.07 -15.40
C SER A 64 -5.75 46.28 -16.08
N SER A 65 -5.65 44.98 -15.80
CA SER A 65 -4.71 44.09 -16.51
C SER A 65 -5.23 43.76 -17.92
N PRO A 66 -4.36 43.69 -18.95
CA PRO A 66 -4.74 43.22 -20.28
C PRO A 66 -5.13 41.72 -20.17
N VAL A 67 -6.39 41.42 -20.50
CA VAL A 67 -6.98 40.08 -20.37
C VAL A 67 -6.61 39.25 -21.59
N LEU A 68 -5.41 38.65 -21.59
CA LEU A 68 -5.14 37.48 -22.43
C LEU A 68 -5.62 36.23 -21.70
N PRO A 69 -6.28 35.26 -22.37
CA PRO A 69 -6.61 33.99 -21.74
C PRO A 69 -5.31 33.27 -21.38
N PHE A 70 -5.08 33.07 -20.09
CA PHE A 70 -3.94 32.33 -19.55
C PHE A 70 -4.22 30.82 -19.46
N ALA A 71 -5.41 30.40 -19.88
CA ALA A 71 -5.88 29.02 -19.98
C ALA A 71 -6.71 28.85 -21.27
N SER A 72 -6.72 27.64 -21.83
CA SER A 72 -7.61 27.31 -22.96
C SER A 72 -9.08 27.21 -22.50
N SER A 73 -10.03 27.31 -23.43
CA SER A 73 -11.47 27.21 -23.12
C SER A 73 -11.84 25.79 -22.69
N ASP A 74 -12.73 25.64 -21.71
CA ASP A 74 -13.27 24.33 -21.31
C ASP A 74 -14.04 23.65 -22.43
N LEU A 75 -14.65 24.43 -23.34
CA LEU A 75 -15.44 23.97 -24.47
C LEU A 75 -14.65 23.24 -25.57
N VAL A 76 -13.31 23.25 -25.52
CA VAL A 76 -12.47 22.58 -26.53
C VAL A 76 -12.56 21.05 -26.44
N LEU A 77 -12.95 20.50 -25.29
CA LEU A 77 -13.15 19.08 -25.08
C LEU A 77 -14.46 18.84 -24.33
N SER A 78 -15.04 17.65 -24.50
CA SER A 78 -16.18 17.23 -23.67
C SER A 78 -15.74 16.98 -22.21
N PRO A 79 -16.63 17.15 -21.22
CA PRO A 79 -16.33 16.82 -19.83
C PRO A 79 -15.82 15.39 -19.63
N SER A 80 -16.35 14.42 -20.40
CA SER A 80 -15.84 13.04 -20.38
C SER A 80 -14.38 12.97 -20.81
N GLN A 81 -13.99 13.64 -21.89
CA GLN A 81 -12.61 13.63 -22.37
C GLN A 81 -11.65 14.26 -21.36
N TRP A 82 -12.05 15.38 -20.73
CA TRP A 82 -11.27 15.98 -19.64
C TRP A 82 -11.07 14.98 -18.49
N SER A 83 -12.16 14.38 -18.01
CA SER A 83 -12.11 13.47 -16.86
C SER A 83 -11.34 12.17 -17.13
N THR A 84 -11.35 11.63 -18.36
CA THR A 84 -10.76 10.32 -18.65
C THR A 84 -9.34 10.39 -19.20
N HIS A 85 -9.00 11.44 -19.95
CA HIS A 85 -7.76 11.47 -20.72
C HIS A 85 -6.77 12.54 -20.28
N VAL A 86 -7.13 13.41 -19.32
CA VAL A 86 -6.28 14.53 -18.91
C VAL A 86 -6.02 14.49 -17.41
N VAL A 87 -4.73 14.52 -17.06
CA VAL A 87 -4.23 14.82 -15.71
C VAL A 87 -3.60 16.20 -15.75
N GLY A 88 -4.04 17.09 -14.87
CA GLY A 88 -3.52 18.46 -14.82
C GLY A 88 -2.09 18.49 -14.29
N LYS A 89 -1.17 19.15 -14.98
CA LYS A 89 0.20 19.40 -14.47
C LYS A 89 0.28 20.80 -13.91
N ILE A 90 0.56 20.89 -12.62
CA ILE A 90 0.73 22.18 -11.95
C ILE A 90 2.09 22.77 -12.33
N SER A 91 2.09 24.08 -12.56
CA SER A 91 3.24 24.88 -12.94
C SER A 91 4.51 24.59 -12.10
N CYS A 92 5.60 24.18 -12.76
CA CYS A 92 6.84 23.75 -12.08
C CYS A 92 7.61 24.88 -11.37
N TRP A 93 7.31 26.13 -11.71
CA TRP A 93 7.95 27.29 -11.12
C TRP A 93 7.41 27.62 -9.74
N ILE A 94 6.22 27.14 -9.38
CA ILE A 94 5.57 27.39 -8.09
C ILE A 94 6.54 27.00 -6.97
N ASP A 95 6.74 27.93 -6.05
CA ASP A 95 7.59 27.75 -4.87
C ASP A 95 6.95 28.48 -3.69
N LEU A 96 6.20 27.72 -2.90
CA LEU A 96 5.47 28.24 -1.75
C LEU A 96 6.36 28.41 -0.52
N ASP A 97 7.57 27.87 -0.53
CA ASP A 97 8.52 28.00 0.58
C ASP A 97 9.69 28.91 0.20
N ALA A 98 9.56 29.68 -0.90
CA ALA A 98 10.55 30.66 -1.33
C ALA A 98 10.78 31.77 -0.29
N GLU A 99 12.04 32.20 -0.17
CA GLU A 99 12.43 33.36 0.64
C GLU A 99 11.83 34.66 0.09
N ASP A 100 11.73 34.77 -1.24
CA ASP A 100 11.08 35.90 -1.91
C ASP A 100 9.56 35.87 -1.67
N GLU A 101 9.08 36.88 -0.95
CA GLU A 101 7.67 37.08 -0.65
C GLU A 101 6.80 37.23 -1.90
N THR A 102 7.31 37.89 -2.94
CA THR A 102 6.54 38.10 -4.18
C THR A 102 6.30 36.78 -4.88
N LEU A 103 7.37 35.99 -5.07
CA LEU A 103 7.26 34.64 -5.62
C LEU A 103 6.33 33.75 -4.79
N ARG A 104 6.36 33.87 -3.46
CA ARG A 104 5.53 33.07 -2.57
C ARG A 104 4.04 33.40 -2.69
N VAL A 105 3.69 34.69 -2.75
CA VAL A 105 2.30 35.16 -2.95
C VAL A 105 1.78 34.81 -4.34
N ASP A 106 2.62 34.99 -5.37
CA ASP A 106 2.29 34.58 -6.74
C ASP A 106 2.08 33.06 -6.81
N SER A 107 2.94 32.28 -6.17
CA SER A 107 2.83 30.82 -6.11
C SER A 107 1.53 30.37 -5.43
N GLU A 108 1.15 31.00 -4.31
CA GLU A 108 -0.10 30.67 -3.60
C GLU A 108 -1.33 31.03 -4.45
N THR A 109 -1.29 32.17 -5.12
CA THR A 109 -2.38 32.63 -5.99
C THR A 109 -2.53 31.70 -7.20
N THR A 110 -1.43 31.42 -7.90
CA THR A 110 -1.47 30.56 -9.09
C THR A 110 -1.83 29.12 -8.74
N LEU A 111 -1.30 28.54 -7.65
CA LEU A 111 -1.67 27.18 -7.25
C LEU A 111 -3.18 27.05 -7.05
N LYS A 112 -3.80 28.02 -6.35
CA LYS A 112 -5.26 28.03 -6.13
C LYS A 112 -6.02 28.18 -7.45
N GLN A 113 -5.55 29.02 -8.37
CA GLN A 113 -6.17 29.22 -9.68
C GLN A 113 -6.09 27.98 -10.57
N GLU A 114 -4.91 27.36 -10.68
CA GLU A 114 -4.71 26.15 -11.49
C GLU A 114 -5.53 24.98 -10.97
N ILE A 115 -5.60 24.79 -9.65
CA ILE A 115 -6.40 23.73 -9.04
C ILE A 115 -7.90 24.01 -9.17
N ALA A 116 -8.35 25.26 -8.98
CA ALA A 116 -9.75 25.62 -9.18
C ALA A 116 -10.18 25.39 -10.65
N TRP A 117 -9.30 25.71 -11.59
CA TRP A 117 -9.53 25.45 -13.01
C TRP A 117 -9.60 23.95 -13.33
N ALA A 118 -8.65 23.15 -12.83
CA ALA A 118 -8.68 21.71 -12.98
C ALA A 118 -9.95 21.08 -12.37
N SER A 119 -10.40 21.60 -11.23
CA SER A 119 -11.65 21.17 -10.60
C SER A 119 -12.88 21.54 -11.45
N HIS A 120 -12.91 22.73 -12.07
CA HIS A 120 -13.97 23.14 -13.00
C HIS A 120 -14.05 22.20 -14.21
N LEU A 121 -12.89 21.82 -14.76
CA LEU A 121 -12.77 20.85 -15.84
C LEU A 121 -13.11 19.40 -15.43
N SER A 122 -13.39 19.16 -14.15
CA SER A 122 -13.70 17.83 -13.60
C SER A 122 -12.59 16.79 -13.82
N LEU A 123 -11.33 17.22 -13.70
CA LEU A 123 -10.20 16.30 -13.82
C LEU A 123 -10.17 15.30 -12.66
N GLN A 124 -9.73 14.07 -12.94
CA GLN A 124 -9.58 13.04 -11.91
C GLN A 124 -8.35 13.24 -11.03
N ALA A 125 -7.29 13.86 -11.56
CA ALA A 125 -6.06 14.10 -10.82
C ALA A 125 -5.30 15.34 -11.30
N CYS A 126 -4.47 15.87 -10.40
CA CYS A 126 -3.45 16.88 -10.71
C CYS A 126 -2.09 16.47 -10.15
N LEU A 127 -1.05 16.58 -10.99
CA LEU A 127 0.34 16.40 -10.63
C LEU A 127 0.90 17.70 -10.06
N LEU A 128 1.24 17.66 -8.78
CA LEU A 128 1.87 18.72 -8.02
C LEU A 128 3.40 18.70 -8.23
N PRO A 129 4.08 19.86 -8.32
CA PRO A 129 5.54 19.90 -8.43
C PRO A 129 6.22 19.36 -7.18
N SER A 130 7.43 18.82 -7.35
CA SER A 130 8.26 18.37 -6.24
C SER A 130 8.58 19.53 -5.30
N PRO A 131 8.56 19.32 -3.97
CA PRO A 131 9.11 20.29 -3.03
C PRO A 131 10.56 20.62 -3.39
N LYS A 132 10.90 21.91 -3.43
CA LYS A 132 12.24 22.41 -3.82
C LYS A 132 13.22 22.45 -2.66
N SER A 133 12.72 22.38 -1.44
CA SER A 133 13.51 22.44 -0.21
C SER A 133 13.07 21.35 0.77
N THR A 134 13.90 21.08 1.79
CA THR A 134 13.55 20.20 2.91
C THR A 134 12.37 20.72 3.72
N SER A 135 12.25 22.05 3.83
CA SER A 135 11.12 22.72 4.44
C SER A 135 10.04 22.92 3.39
N CYS A 136 8.97 22.13 3.50
CA CYS A 136 7.80 22.21 2.63
C CYS A 136 6.54 22.63 3.39
N ALA A 137 6.71 23.39 4.48
CA ALA A 137 5.65 23.66 5.44
C ALA A 137 4.53 24.54 4.86
N ASN A 138 4.89 25.62 4.15
CA ASN A 138 3.88 26.49 3.55
C ASN A 138 3.25 25.82 2.33
N TYR A 139 4.02 25.03 1.57
CA TYR A 139 3.47 24.21 0.49
C TYR A 139 2.44 23.21 1.01
N ALA A 140 2.79 22.41 2.01
CA ALA A 140 1.88 21.45 2.62
C ALA A 140 0.66 22.15 3.27
N ARG A 141 0.82 23.31 3.90
CA ARG A 141 -0.31 24.12 4.40
C ARG A 141 -1.29 24.49 3.29
N CYS A 142 -0.80 25.02 2.18
CA CYS A 142 -1.66 25.43 1.06
C CYS A 142 -2.36 24.23 0.42
N VAL A 143 -1.63 23.12 0.23
CA VAL A 143 -2.19 21.89 -0.32
C VAL A 143 -3.20 21.26 0.63
N ASN A 144 -2.95 21.25 1.94
CA ASN A 144 -3.92 20.77 2.93
C ASN A 144 -5.21 21.61 2.88
N GLN A 145 -5.11 22.95 2.83
CA GLN A 145 -6.29 23.82 2.69
C GLN A 145 -7.10 23.50 1.41
N ILE A 146 -6.42 23.21 0.31
CA ILE A 146 -7.06 22.80 -0.94
C ILE A 146 -7.74 21.44 -0.78
N LEU A 147 -7.04 20.45 -0.21
CA LEU A 147 -7.53 19.09 -0.01
C LEU A 147 -8.85 19.06 0.79
N GLN A 148 -8.99 19.90 1.83
CA GLN A 148 -10.23 20.00 2.61
C GLN A 148 -11.45 20.46 1.77
N GLY A 149 -11.21 21.16 0.66
CA GLY A 149 -12.25 21.62 -0.26
C GLY A 149 -12.46 20.73 -1.49
N LEU A 150 -11.63 19.70 -1.69
CA LEU A 150 -11.75 18.79 -2.82
C LEU A 150 -12.79 17.70 -2.53
N HIS A 151 -13.49 17.25 -3.57
CA HIS A 151 -14.47 16.16 -3.47
C HIS A 151 -13.93 14.87 -4.08
N ASN A 152 -13.57 14.90 -5.36
CA ASN A 152 -13.18 13.68 -6.09
C ASN A 152 -11.75 13.72 -6.66
N MET A 153 -11.24 14.91 -7.00
CA MET A 153 -9.94 15.06 -7.65
C MET A 153 -8.79 14.65 -6.71
N GLN A 154 -7.88 13.83 -7.22
CA GLN A 154 -6.68 13.40 -6.49
C GLN A 154 -5.53 14.36 -6.72
N LEU A 155 -4.67 14.57 -5.72
CA LEU A 155 -3.43 15.31 -5.87
C LEU A 155 -2.25 14.35 -5.79
N TRP A 156 -1.43 14.33 -6.84
CA TRP A 156 -0.25 13.48 -6.91
C TRP A 156 0.98 14.33 -6.67
N LEU A 157 1.63 14.16 -5.53
CA LEU A 157 2.89 14.85 -5.25
C LEU A 157 4.02 14.15 -5.99
N ARG A 158 4.66 14.88 -6.91
CA ARG A 158 5.85 14.40 -7.61
C ARG A 158 7.01 14.31 -6.62
N ILE A 159 7.61 13.14 -6.46
CA ILE A 159 8.76 12.92 -5.59
C ILE A 159 9.84 12.17 -6.35
N PRO A 160 11.07 12.71 -6.44
CA PRO A 160 12.15 12.01 -7.13
C PRO A 160 12.64 10.81 -6.32
N LEU A 161 12.83 9.67 -6.97
CA LEU A 161 13.44 8.50 -6.35
C LEU A 161 14.96 8.58 -6.52
N VAL A 162 15.63 9.22 -5.55
CA VAL A 162 17.08 9.47 -5.62
C VAL A 162 17.86 8.43 -4.82
N LYS A 163 19.03 8.02 -5.33
CA LYS A 163 20.00 7.21 -4.59
C LYS A 163 20.70 8.09 -3.54
N THR A 164 20.54 7.77 -2.26
CA THR A 164 21.34 8.33 -1.17
C THR A 164 22.69 7.61 -1.14
N ASP A 165 23.71 8.16 -1.78
CA ASP A 165 25.08 7.64 -1.66
C ASP A 165 25.65 8.04 -0.30
N GLU A 166 25.82 7.07 0.61
CA GLU A 166 26.52 7.27 1.89
C GLU A 166 28.05 7.46 1.70
N ASP A 167 28.58 7.19 0.50
CA ASP A 167 30.01 7.19 0.18
C ASP A 167 30.54 8.52 -0.43
N ALA A 168 29.72 9.57 -0.52
CA ALA A 168 30.19 10.87 -1.01
C ALA A 168 30.95 11.64 0.10
N VAL A 169 32.26 11.38 0.18
CA VAL A 169 33.23 12.01 1.10
C VAL A 169 33.53 13.48 0.74
N ASP A 170 32.50 14.25 0.35
CA ASP A 170 32.67 15.65 -0.02
C ASP A 170 32.07 16.53 1.08
N GLU A 171 32.94 17.19 1.85
CA GLU A 171 32.60 18.09 2.98
C GLU A 171 31.73 19.30 2.57
N ASN A 172 31.48 19.48 1.25
CA ASN A 172 30.61 20.51 0.68
C ASN A 172 29.37 19.96 -0.04
N SER A 173 29.10 18.65 0.02
CA SER A 173 27.88 18.08 -0.53
C SER A 173 26.68 18.52 0.33
N LYS A 174 25.75 19.27 -0.27
CA LYS A 174 24.43 19.53 0.33
C LYS A 174 23.89 18.20 0.83
N LYS A 175 23.69 18.07 2.14
CA LYS A 175 23.12 16.90 2.83
C LYS A 175 22.05 16.29 1.92
N ILE A 176 22.34 15.14 1.29
CA ILE A 176 21.42 14.55 0.31
C ILE A 176 20.13 14.26 1.07
N VAL A 177 19.08 14.97 0.69
CA VAL A 177 17.79 14.90 1.36
C VAL A 177 17.12 13.61 0.94
N ASP A 178 16.79 12.76 1.91
CA ASP A 178 16.06 11.53 1.65
C ASP A 178 14.64 11.86 1.15
N SER A 179 14.34 11.42 -0.07
CA SER A 179 13.08 11.68 -0.75
C SER A 179 11.87 11.13 0.01
N TRP A 180 12.06 10.01 0.74
CA TRP A 180 11.01 9.47 1.58
C TRP A 180 10.73 10.37 2.79
N GLU A 181 11.74 11.00 3.38
CA GLU A 181 11.57 11.92 4.51
C GLU A 181 10.84 13.21 4.10
N VAL A 182 11.09 13.71 2.88
CA VAL A 182 10.34 14.82 2.30
C VAL A 182 8.86 14.45 2.16
N TRP A 183 8.58 13.28 1.58
CA TRP A 183 7.22 12.76 1.47
C TRP A 183 6.56 12.60 2.85
N ASN A 184 7.26 11.99 3.82
CA ASN A 184 6.75 11.79 5.18
C ASN A 184 6.43 13.12 5.87
N SER A 185 7.31 14.11 5.75
CA SER A 185 7.08 15.45 6.31
C SER A 185 5.85 16.10 5.67
N PHE A 186 5.73 16.03 4.35
CA PHE A 186 4.62 16.63 3.60
C PHE A 186 3.27 15.99 3.96
N ARG A 187 3.18 14.65 3.97
CA ARG A 187 1.93 13.94 4.28
C ARG A 187 1.49 14.13 5.73
N LEU A 188 2.43 14.26 6.68
CA LEU A 188 2.14 14.53 8.09
C LEU A 188 1.50 15.91 8.26
N LEU A 189 2.03 16.92 7.57
CA LEU A 189 1.46 18.28 7.56
C LEU A 189 0.10 18.36 6.83
N CYS A 190 -0.15 17.42 5.92
CA CYS A 190 -1.45 17.20 5.29
C CYS A 190 -2.34 16.20 6.03
N GLU A 191 -1.99 15.82 7.27
CA GLU A 191 -2.78 14.94 8.14
C GLU A 191 -3.17 13.59 7.53
N HIS A 192 -2.31 13.02 6.67
CA HIS A 192 -2.56 11.77 5.94
C HIS A 192 -3.84 11.79 5.09
N HIS A 193 -4.18 12.94 4.48
CA HIS A 193 -5.37 13.06 3.64
C HIS A 193 -5.43 12.00 2.53
N SER A 194 -6.57 11.30 2.39
CA SER A 194 -6.72 10.17 1.47
C SER A 194 -6.60 10.54 -0.01
N GLN A 195 -6.90 11.81 -0.36
CA GLN A 195 -6.77 12.31 -1.73
C GLN A 195 -5.34 12.76 -2.12
N LEU A 196 -4.37 12.62 -1.20
CA LEU A 196 -2.96 12.90 -1.47
C LEU A 196 -2.21 11.59 -1.75
N SER A 197 -1.67 11.47 -2.95
CA SER A 197 -0.90 10.31 -3.41
C SER A 197 0.46 10.72 -3.96
N ILE A 198 1.29 9.76 -4.34
CA ILE A 198 2.66 9.99 -4.81
C ILE A 198 2.75 9.66 -6.29
N ALA A 199 3.45 10.51 -7.03
CA ALA A 199 4.01 10.19 -8.34
C ALA A 199 5.53 10.10 -8.21
N LEU A 200 6.09 8.90 -8.31
CA LEU A 200 7.53 8.67 -8.14
C LEU A 200 8.29 8.90 -9.46
N ASP A 201 9.24 9.84 -9.50
CA ASP A 201 10.16 9.92 -10.63
C ASP A 201 11.26 8.87 -10.51
N ILE A 202 11.26 7.91 -11.41
CA ILE A 202 12.30 6.90 -11.57
C ILE A 202 13.41 7.51 -12.43
N MET A 203 14.56 7.76 -11.78
CA MET A 203 15.76 8.29 -12.41
C MET A 203 16.69 7.16 -12.91
N SER A 204 17.84 7.53 -13.48
CA SER A 204 18.79 6.58 -14.07
C SER A 204 19.51 5.69 -13.04
N SER A 205 19.56 6.10 -11.77
CA SER A 205 20.07 5.31 -10.65
C SER A 205 18.94 5.00 -9.66
N LEU A 206 18.89 3.75 -9.20
CA LEU A 206 17.93 3.30 -8.19
C LEU A 206 18.59 3.26 -6.80
N PRO A 207 17.83 3.52 -5.73
CA PRO A 207 18.27 3.31 -4.35
C PRO A 207 18.46 1.81 -4.05
N SER A 208 18.98 1.49 -2.86
CA SER A 208 19.07 0.10 -2.38
C SER A 208 17.69 -0.57 -2.37
N ILE A 209 17.64 -1.89 -2.49
CA ILE A 209 16.38 -2.65 -2.46
C ILE A 209 15.62 -2.42 -1.15
N THR A 210 16.36 -2.22 -0.06
CA THR A 210 15.83 -1.95 1.28
C THR A 210 15.21 -0.56 1.36
N SER A 211 15.86 0.47 0.80
CA SER A 211 15.34 1.84 0.74
C SER A 211 14.14 1.95 -0.22
N LEU A 212 14.17 1.23 -1.35
CA LEU A 212 13.01 1.07 -2.23
C LEU A 212 11.84 0.39 -1.51
N GLY A 213 12.18 -0.56 -0.62
CA GLY A 213 11.25 -1.28 0.24
C GLY A 213 10.27 -0.39 1.00
N ARG A 214 10.67 0.82 1.37
CA ARG A 214 9.84 1.78 2.12
C ARG A 214 8.60 2.25 1.36
N TRP A 215 8.67 2.27 0.03
CA TRP A 215 7.59 2.79 -0.81
C TRP A 215 6.44 1.79 -1.00
N PHE A 216 6.63 0.50 -0.70
CA PHE A 216 5.57 -0.53 -0.85
C PHE A 216 4.38 -0.33 0.10
N GLY A 217 4.53 0.45 1.18
CA GLY A 217 3.43 0.77 2.10
C GLY A 217 2.78 2.14 1.85
N GLU A 218 3.22 2.85 0.81
CA GLU A 218 2.86 4.24 0.54
C GLU A 218 1.79 4.35 -0.57
N PRO A 219 0.99 5.43 -0.62
CA PRO A 219 -0.02 5.63 -1.66
C PRO A 219 0.60 6.07 -3.00
N VAL A 220 1.42 5.22 -3.60
CA VAL A 220 2.03 5.45 -4.92
C VAL A 220 0.98 5.19 -6.00
N ARG A 221 0.64 6.24 -6.78
CA ARG A 221 -0.36 6.15 -7.85
C ARG A 221 0.22 6.19 -9.26
N ALA A 222 1.42 6.73 -9.40
CA ALA A 222 2.11 6.80 -10.68
C ALA A 222 3.63 6.60 -10.50
N ALA A 223 4.24 5.96 -11.50
CA ALA A 223 5.69 5.91 -11.68
C ALA A 223 6.04 6.66 -12.97
N MET A 224 6.81 7.74 -12.85
CA MET A 224 7.23 8.58 -13.95
C MET A 224 8.64 8.17 -14.38
N ILE A 225 8.79 7.69 -15.61
CA ILE A 225 10.07 7.18 -16.11
C ILE A 225 10.65 8.19 -17.10
N SER A 226 11.83 8.73 -16.80
CA SER A 226 12.54 9.62 -17.73
C SER A 226 13.06 8.84 -18.94
N THR A 227 13.05 9.46 -20.12
CA THR A 227 13.69 8.91 -21.32
C THR A 227 15.22 8.78 -21.20
N ASP A 228 15.81 9.48 -20.22
CA ASP A 228 17.25 9.37 -19.92
C ASP A 228 17.60 8.05 -19.22
N VAL A 229 16.59 7.33 -18.70
CA VAL A 229 16.77 5.98 -18.15
C VAL A 229 17.00 5.03 -19.31
N VAL A 230 18.27 4.68 -19.55
CA VAL A 230 18.62 3.69 -20.57
C VAL A 230 18.12 2.32 -20.12
N ILE A 231 16.97 1.89 -20.64
CA ILE A 231 16.44 0.56 -20.34
C ILE A 231 17.17 -0.48 -21.19
N CYS A 232 18.39 -0.83 -20.78
CA CYS A 232 19.28 -1.67 -21.59
C CYS A 232 19.00 -3.16 -21.36
N GLY A 233 18.22 -3.74 -22.27
CA GLY A 233 18.23 -5.17 -22.57
C GLY A 233 18.50 -5.36 -24.07
N LYS A 234 19.73 -5.06 -24.51
CA LYS A 234 20.20 -5.04 -25.92
C LYS A 234 19.58 -3.94 -26.82
N SER A 235 20.40 -2.91 -27.04
CA SER A 235 20.45 -1.88 -28.11
C SER A 235 19.24 -1.71 -29.04
N LEU A 236 18.68 -0.49 -29.08
CA LEU A 236 18.18 0.13 -30.31
C LEU A 236 18.50 1.65 -30.28
N LEU A 237 19.43 2.03 -31.16
CA LEU A 237 19.66 3.36 -31.74
C LEU A 237 20.00 4.53 -30.80
N SER A 238 21.30 4.85 -30.78
CA SER A 238 21.84 6.15 -30.39
C SER A 238 21.19 7.29 -31.21
N VAL A 239 20.51 8.22 -30.53
CA VAL A 239 20.11 9.49 -31.13
C VAL A 239 21.26 10.50 -30.95
N PRO A 240 21.75 11.18 -32.00
CA PRO A 240 22.74 12.24 -31.83
C PRO A 240 22.08 13.49 -31.23
N LYS A 241 22.74 14.09 -30.24
CA LYS A 241 22.46 15.45 -29.77
C LYS A 241 22.80 16.44 -30.90
N THR A 242 21.84 17.22 -31.36
CA THR A 242 22.14 18.44 -32.15
C THR A 242 22.15 19.63 -31.22
N GLU A 243 23.37 20.05 -30.86
CA GLU A 243 23.66 21.38 -30.33
C GLU A 243 23.70 22.40 -31.49
N SER A 244 23.26 23.61 -31.17
CA SER A 244 23.17 24.79 -32.03
C SER A 244 24.55 25.31 -32.48
N GLY A 245 24.71 25.68 -33.75
CA GLY A 245 25.91 26.38 -34.25
C GLY A 245 25.81 26.90 -35.69
N LEU A 246 25.59 28.22 -35.82
CA LEU A 246 26.01 29.19 -36.86
C LEU A 246 26.33 28.74 -38.32
N ALA A 247 25.70 29.43 -39.28
CA ALA A 247 25.86 29.39 -40.75
C ALA A 247 27.23 29.96 -41.26
N PRO A 248 27.65 29.82 -42.56
CA PRO A 248 27.01 30.53 -43.71
C PRO A 248 27.08 29.87 -45.14
N ASN A 249 26.14 30.31 -46.00
CA ASN A 249 26.10 30.44 -47.48
C ASN A 249 27.01 29.63 -48.44
N THR A 250 26.42 28.97 -49.46
CA THR A 250 26.53 29.33 -50.90
C THR A 250 25.66 28.45 -51.84
N SER A 251 24.83 29.15 -52.64
CA SER A 251 24.36 28.95 -54.05
C SER A 251 24.13 27.57 -54.72
N ASN A 252 22.88 27.43 -55.21
CA ASN A 252 22.38 26.95 -56.52
C ASN A 252 22.80 25.57 -57.08
N VAL A 253 21.82 24.69 -57.37
CA VAL A 253 21.17 24.48 -58.70
C VAL A 253 20.11 23.37 -58.59
N ASP A 254 19.03 23.54 -59.33
CA ASP A 254 17.83 22.72 -59.54
C ASP A 254 18.01 21.19 -59.57
N ASN A 255 17.06 20.46 -58.98
CA ASN A 255 16.16 19.63 -59.79
C ASN A 255 14.98 19.05 -58.98
N GLN A 256 13.84 19.05 -59.67
CA GLN A 256 12.56 18.48 -59.29
C GLN A 256 12.68 17.07 -58.71
N SER A 257 12.12 16.86 -57.52
CA SER A 257 11.40 15.63 -57.21
C SER A 257 10.42 15.90 -56.08
N VAL A 258 9.14 15.69 -56.37
CA VAL A 258 8.08 15.55 -55.38
C VAL A 258 8.32 14.20 -54.68
N PRO A 259 8.30 14.12 -53.34
CA PRO A 259 7.92 12.91 -52.67
C PRO A 259 6.59 13.14 -51.97
N SER A 260 5.54 12.71 -52.66
CA SER A 260 4.31 12.24 -52.04
C SER A 260 4.64 11.01 -51.20
N SER A 261 5.03 11.25 -49.95
CA SER A 261 5.19 10.22 -48.93
C SER A 261 4.70 10.80 -47.61
N PHE A 262 3.42 10.61 -47.31
CA PHE A 262 2.93 10.66 -45.93
C PHE A 262 3.65 9.55 -45.15
N ASN A 263 4.86 9.83 -44.69
CA ASN A 263 5.49 8.99 -43.68
C ASN A 263 4.61 9.07 -42.44
N HIS A 264 4.00 7.95 -42.07
CA HIS A 264 3.45 7.73 -40.74
C HIS A 264 4.58 7.98 -39.73
N LEU A 265 4.74 9.23 -39.28
CA LEU A 265 5.67 9.60 -38.22
C LEU A 265 5.16 8.91 -36.95
N SER A 266 5.74 7.76 -36.63
CA SER A 266 5.51 7.08 -35.36
C SER A 266 5.85 8.03 -34.23
N HIS A 267 4.97 8.14 -33.22
CA HIS A 267 5.21 8.95 -32.03
C HIS A 267 6.64 8.72 -31.49
N PRO A 268 7.42 9.78 -31.15
CA PRO A 268 8.83 9.65 -30.76
C PRO A 268 9.05 8.67 -29.60
N LEU A 269 8.08 8.60 -28.68
CA LEU A 269 8.13 7.74 -27.48
C LEU A 269 7.54 6.34 -27.68
N LYS A 270 7.11 5.96 -28.89
CA LYS A 270 6.46 4.67 -29.15
C LYS A 270 7.34 3.49 -28.73
N SER A 271 8.65 3.58 -28.96
CA SER A 271 9.60 2.52 -28.62
C SER A 271 9.68 2.27 -27.10
N TYR A 272 9.60 3.32 -26.28
CA TYR A 272 9.57 3.20 -24.82
C TYR A 272 8.29 2.50 -24.36
N LEU A 273 7.13 2.94 -24.85
CA LEU A 273 5.84 2.32 -24.55
C LEU A 273 5.83 0.84 -24.93
N ASN A 274 6.31 0.49 -26.14
CA ASN A 274 6.41 -0.90 -26.57
C ASN A 274 7.31 -1.72 -25.65
N TYR A 275 8.41 -1.13 -25.16
CA TYR A 275 9.32 -1.79 -24.24
C TYR A 275 8.67 -2.01 -22.87
N ILE A 276 7.97 -1.01 -22.31
CA ILE A 276 7.18 -1.19 -21.08
C ILE A 276 6.13 -2.28 -21.29
N GLY A 277 5.39 -2.26 -22.39
CA GLY A 277 4.44 -3.33 -22.73
C GLY A 277 5.09 -4.71 -22.81
N PHE A 278 6.30 -4.79 -23.39
CA PHE A 278 7.07 -6.03 -23.42
C PHE A 278 7.50 -6.52 -22.02
N LEU A 279 7.90 -5.61 -21.12
CA LEU A 279 8.21 -5.97 -19.73
C LEU A 279 6.98 -6.54 -19.02
N PHE A 280 5.82 -5.88 -19.13
CA PHE A 280 4.57 -6.37 -18.57
C PHE A 280 4.17 -7.73 -19.15
N GLN A 281 4.40 -7.96 -20.44
CA GLN A 281 4.19 -9.26 -21.07
C GLN A 281 5.15 -10.35 -20.58
N LYS A 282 6.33 -9.99 -20.08
CA LYS A 282 7.31 -10.93 -19.51
C LYS A 282 7.11 -11.24 -18.04
N MET A 283 6.25 -10.50 -17.35
CA MET A 283 5.90 -10.83 -15.97
C MET A 283 5.20 -12.18 -15.92
N ASP A 284 5.50 -12.94 -14.86
CA ASP A 284 4.84 -14.20 -14.58
C ASP A 284 3.32 -14.00 -14.48
N PRO A 285 2.51 -14.96 -14.94
CA PRO A 285 1.07 -14.89 -14.78
C PRO A 285 0.73 -14.83 -13.29
N VAL A 286 -0.27 -14.02 -12.95
CA VAL A 286 -0.82 -13.97 -11.60
C VAL A 286 -1.33 -15.37 -11.24
N PRO A 287 -0.81 -16.02 -10.17
CA PRO A 287 -1.27 -17.34 -9.75
C PRO A 287 -2.77 -17.36 -9.45
N GLU A 288 -3.44 -18.51 -9.62
CA GLU A 288 -4.87 -18.65 -9.30
C GLU A 288 -5.18 -18.25 -7.85
N GLN A 289 -4.25 -18.54 -6.94
CA GLN A 289 -4.32 -18.08 -5.54
C GLN A 289 -4.45 -16.57 -5.45
N GLU A 290 -3.54 -15.84 -6.11
CA GLU A 290 -3.51 -14.39 -6.05
C GLU A 290 -4.76 -13.78 -6.69
N LEU A 291 -5.35 -14.46 -7.70
CA LEU A 291 -6.63 -14.07 -8.32
C LEU A 291 -7.82 -14.20 -7.37
N PHE A 292 -7.88 -15.26 -6.55
CA PHE A 292 -8.91 -15.44 -5.54
C PHE A 292 -8.81 -14.38 -4.44
N GLU A 293 -7.58 -14.06 -4.03
CA GLU A 293 -7.29 -13.11 -2.95
C GLU A 293 -7.46 -11.63 -3.36
N LEU A 294 -7.59 -11.32 -4.65
CA LEU A 294 -7.69 -9.95 -5.17
C LEU A 294 -8.73 -9.09 -4.45
N GLY A 295 -9.91 -9.65 -4.17
CA GLY A 295 -11.00 -8.93 -3.49
C GLY A 295 -10.76 -8.67 -2.00
N TYR A 296 -9.79 -9.38 -1.40
CA TYR A 296 -9.48 -9.30 0.02
C TYR A 296 -8.24 -8.45 0.32
N ARG A 297 -7.53 -7.98 -0.72
CA ARG A 297 -6.30 -7.19 -0.58
C ARG A 297 -6.56 -5.93 0.21
N ASP A 298 -5.81 -5.79 1.30
CA ASP A 298 -5.90 -4.67 2.23
C ASP A 298 -7.34 -4.37 2.69
N PHE A 299 -8.20 -5.39 2.75
CA PHE A 299 -9.55 -5.29 3.26
C PHE A 299 -9.58 -5.78 4.71
N LEU A 300 -9.91 -4.89 5.63
CA LEU A 300 -9.94 -5.18 7.07
C LEU A 300 -11.18 -5.98 7.42
N GLN A 301 -10.99 -7.14 8.06
CA GLN A 301 -12.06 -8.02 8.52
C GLN A 301 -11.92 -8.23 10.03
N SER A 302 -13.03 -8.32 10.74
CA SER A 302 -13.00 -8.76 12.14
C SER A 302 -12.55 -10.22 12.21
N PRO A 303 -11.65 -10.60 13.15
CA PRO A 303 -11.33 -12.00 13.38
C PRO A 303 -12.58 -12.78 13.77
N LEU A 304 -12.67 -14.03 13.31
CA LEU A 304 -13.75 -14.92 13.71
C LEU A 304 -13.66 -15.23 15.20
N GLN A 305 -14.81 -15.48 15.84
CA GLN A 305 -14.90 -15.91 17.23
C GLN A 305 -15.77 -17.17 17.37
N PRO A 306 -15.31 -18.35 16.87
CA PRO A 306 -16.16 -19.54 16.76
C PRO A 306 -16.63 -20.12 18.11
N LEU A 307 -15.97 -19.76 19.21
CA LEU A 307 -16.40 -20.15 20.56
C LEU A 307 -17.60 -19.31 21.06
N MET A 308 -17.60 -18.01 20.73
CA MET A 308 -18.61 -17.06 21.21
C MET A 308 -19.82 -17.00 20.27
N ASP A 309 -19.58 -17.09 18.96
CA ASP A 309 -20.59 -16.95 17.93
C ASP A 309 -20.79 -18.26 17.16
N ASN A 310 -22.06 -18.63 16.95
CA ASN A 310 -22.38 -19.64 15.94
C ASN A 310 -22.14 -19.01 14.57
N LEU A 311 -21.10 -19.45 13.86
CA LEU A 311 -20.79 -18.94 12.53
C LEU A 311 -21.95 -19.18 11.56
N GLU A 312 -22.18 -18.25 10.63
CA GLU A 312 -23.25 -18.35 9.66
C GLU A 312 -23.02 -19.52 8.70
N ALA A 313 -24.11 -20.12 8.20
CA ALA A 313 -24.02 -21.24 7.26
C ALA A 313 -23.19 -20.88 6.02
N GLN A 314 -23.15 -19.62 5.56
CA GLN A 314 -22.32 -19.18 4.43
C GLN A 314 -20.81 -19.20 4.74
N THR A 315 -20.41 -19.04 6.01
CA THR A 315 -19.02 -19.26 6.46
C THR A 315 -18.65 -20.74 6.40
N TYR A 316 -19.64 -21.62 6.55
CA TYR A 316 -19.49 -23.06 6.38
C TYR A 316 -19.73 -23.53 4.92
N GLU A 317 -20.50 -22.80 4.11
CA GLU A 317 -21.01 -23.09 2.76
C GLU A 317 -19.83 -23.20 1.79
N THR A 318 -19.13 -24.32 1.68
CA THR A 318 -19.46 -25.77 1.58
C THR A 318 -20.52 -26.54 2.41
N PHE A 319 -21.14 -26.14 3.54
CA PHE A 319 -22.11 -26.97 4.28
C PHE A 319 -23.34 -26.30 4.91
N GLU A 320 -24.36 -27.14 5.11
CA GLU A 320 -25.80 -26.89 5.11
C GLU A 320 -26.41 -26.58 6.50
N LYS A 321 -27.59 -25.95 6.49
CA LYS A 321 -28.34 -25.26 7.57
C LYS A 321 -28.76 -26.07 8.82
N ASP A 322 -28.25 -27.27 9.05
CA ASP A 322 -28.42 -28.04 10.30
C ASP A 322 -27.18 -28.91 10.52
N SER A 323 -26.14 -28.35 11.13
CA SER A 323 -24.81 -28.97 11.24
C SER A 323 -24.84 -30.36 11.88
N MET A 324 -25.71 -30.59 12.87
CA MET A 324 -25.83 -31.91 13.50
C MET A 324 -26.53 -32.93 12.61
N LYS A 325 -27.68 -32.59 12.01
CA LYS A 325 -28.33 -33.52 11.08
C LYS A 325 -27.50 -33.75 9.84
N TYR A 326 -26.75 -32.75 9.40
CA TYR A 326 -25.87 -32.82 8.25
C TYR A 326 -24.68 -33.75 8.50
N ILE A 327 -23.94 -33.57 9.60
CA ILE A 327 -22.82 -34.44 9.96
C ILE A 327 -23.31 -35.88 10.19
N GLN A 328 -24.48 -36.06 10.83
CA GLN A 328 -25.10 -37.38 10.96
C GLN A 328 -25.44 -38.00 9.60
N SER A 329 -25.93 -37.20 8.66
CA SER A 329 -26.23 -37.66 7.30
C SER A 329 -24.95 -38.02 6.53
N LEU A 330 -23.87 -37.27 6.69
CA LEU A 330 -22.57 -37.60 6.10
C LEU A 330 -21.99 -38.90 6.67
N VAL A 331 -21.97 -39.04 8.01
CA VAL A 331 -21.54 -40.28 8.66
C VAL A 331 -22.33 -41.48 8.14
N LYS A 332 -23.63 -41.31 7.92
CA LYS A 332 -24.49 -42.34 7.34
C LYS A 332 -24.20 -42.61 5.86
N LEU A 333 -24.01 -41.58 5.04
CA LEU A 333 -23.70 -41.71 3.62
C LEU A 333 -22.36 -42.42 3.39
N GLU A 334 -21.36 -42.11 4.23
CA GLU A 334 -20.03 -42.72 4.16
C GLU A 334 -19.94 -44.08 4.89
N GLY A 335 -21.03 -44.52 5.55
CA GLY A 335 -21.09 -45.80 6.26
C GLY A 335 -20.23 -45.85 7.53
N TRP A 336 -20.00 -44.72 8.19
CA TRP A 336 -19.19 -44.58 9.40
C TRP A 336 -19.99 -44.71 10.71
N GLU A 337 -21.26 -45.11 10.64
CA GLU A 337 -22.19 -45.16 11.78
C GLU A 337 -21.66 -46.01 12.96
N ASP A 338 -20.90 -47.07 12.68
CA ASP A 338 -20.31 -47.95 13.70
C ASP A 338 -18.90 -47.52 14.16
N ILE A 339 -18.32 -46.48 13.55
CA ILE A 339 -16.92 -46.05 13.76
C ILE A 339 -16.87 -44.64 14.38
N VAL A 340 -17.80 -43.76 14.02
CA VAL A 340 -17.81 -42.35 14.41
C VAL A 340 -19.00 -42.07 15.32
N THR A 341 -18.71 -41.69 16.57
CA THR A 341 -19.73 -41.19 17.51
C THR A 341 -19.73 -39.66 17.51
N ILE A 342 -20.86 -39.06 17.15
CA ILE A 342 -21.00 -37.60 17.14
C ILE A 342 -21.50 -37.12 18.51
N ILE A 343 -20.75 -36.21 19.12
CA ILE A 343 -21.08 -35.61 20.42
C ILE A 343 -21.36 -34.12 20.24
N SER A 344 -22.60 -33.70 20.50
CA SER A 344 -22.98 -32.28 20.52
C SER A 344 -22.76 -31.72 21.93
N CYS A 345 -21.53 -31.30 22.22
CA CYS A 345 -21.14 -30.74 23.52
C CYS A 345 -19.92 -29.82 23.38
N ASP A 346 -19.81 -28.84 24.26
CA ASP A 346 -18.54 -28.13 24.46
C ASP A 346 -17.50 -29.10 25.04
N MET A 347 -16.34 -29.21 24.39
CA MET A 347 -15.26 -30.11 24.82
C MET A 347 -14.79 -29.83 26.25
N ARG A 348 -14.95 -28.60 26.74
CA ARG A 348 -14.60 -28.20 28.12
C ARG A 348 -15.57 -28.75 29.16
N HIS A 349 -16.76 -29.20 28.75
CA HIS A 349 -17.78 -29.76 29.65
C HIS A 349 -18.09 -31.24 29.43
N TRP A 350 -17.69 -31.82 28.29
CA TRP A 350 -17.93 -33.23 27.99
C TRP A 350 -17.21 -34.20 28.92
N ASN A 351 -17.93 -35.16 29.51
CA ASN A 351 -17.33 -36.25 30.27
C ASN A 351 -17.21 -37.48 29.37
N ALA A 352 -16.01 -37.67 28.81
CA ALA A 352 -15.73 -38.78 27.92
C ALA A 352 -15.88 -40.13 28.66
N PRO A 353 -16.50 -41.15 28.03
CA PRO A 353 -16.63 -42.47 28.63
C PRO A 353 -15.30 -43.23 28.69
N GLU A 354 -14.32 -42.83 27.87
CA GLU A 354 -12.97 -43.38 27.79
C GLU A 354 -11.95 -42.29 27.48
N GLU A 355 -10.69 -42.50 27.86
CA GLU A 355 -9.59 -41.59 27.51
C GLU A 355 -9.09 -41.84 26.08
N ALA A 356 -8.84 -40.76 25.34
CA ALA A 356 -8.32 -40.78 23.99
C ALA A 356 -6.81 -41.04 23.94
N ASP A 357 -6.35 -41.78 22.93
CA ASP A 357 -4.92 -41.87 22.56
C ASP A 357 -4.45 -40.63 21.79
N ILE A 358 -5.32 -40.05 20.97
CA ILE A 358 -5.03 -38.89 20.13
C ILE A 358 -6.19 -37.90 20.21
N LEU A 359 -5.88 -36.65 20.55
CA LEU A 359 -6.80 -35.51 20.48
C LEU A 359 -6.43 -34.67 19.25
N VAL A 360 -7.34 -34.54 18.29
CA VAL A 360 -7.15 -33.72 17.09
C VAL A 360 -8.09 -32.52 17.15
N SER A 361 -7.56 -31.34 16.88
CA SER A 361 -8.31 -30.09 16.84
C SER A 361 -7.79 -29.16 15.75
N GLU A 362 -8.66 -28.28 15.29
CA GLU A 362 -8.33 -27.13 14.44
C GLU A 362 -9.14 -25.97 15.03
N LEU A 363 -8.48 -25.20 15.90
CA LEU A 363 -9.04 -24.08 16.65
C LEU A 363 -8.11 -22.86 16.53
N LEU A 364 -7.29 -22.82 15.47
CA LEU A 364 -6.26 -21.82 15.30
C LEU A 364 -6.81 -20.64 14.52
N GLY A 365 -6.60 -19.44 15.04
CA GLY A 365 -6.83 -18.23 14.27
C GLY A 365 -5.55 -17.74 13.56
N SER A 366 -5.65 -16.60 12.86
CA SER A 366 -4.53 -15.95 12.17
C SER A 366 -3.33 -15.58 13.05
N PHE A 367 -3.53 -15.54 14.37
CA PHE A 367 -2.50 -15.32 15.38
C PHE A 367 -2.27 -16.55 16.27
N GLY A 368 -2.68 -17.74 15.80
CA GLY A 368 -2.54 -19.01 16.50
C GLY A 368 -3.54 -19.15 17.64
N ASP A 369 -3.37 -18.40 18.72
CA ASP A 369 -4.16 -18.53 19.95
C ASP A 369 -5.40 -17.62 20.04
N ASN A 370 -5.65 -16.79 19.02
CA ASN A 370 -6.72 -15.77 19.04
C ASN A 370 -8.14 -16.32 18.89
N GLU A 371 -8.30 -17.63 18.69
CA GLU A 371 -9.59 -18.35 18.72
C GLU A 371 -9.69 -19.29 19.93
N LEU A 372 -8.89 -19.04 20.97
CA LEU A 372 -8.97 -19.68 22.28
C LEU A 372 -8.69 -21.18 22.31
N SER A 373 -7.95 -21.67 21.31
CA SER A 373 -7.37 -23.03 21.31
C SER A 373 -6.71 -23.41 22.66
N PRO A 374 -5.91 -22.54 23.33
CA PRO A 374 -5.33 -22.90 24.63
C PRO A 374 -6.38 -23.27 25.68
N GLU A 375 -7.42 -22.45 25.87
CA GLU A 375 -8.46 -22.66 26.87
C GLU A 375 -9.35 -23.86 26.54
N CYS A 376 -9.65 -24.07 25.26
CA CYS A 376 -10.41 -25.23 24.78
C CYS A 376 -9.65 -26.54 25.06
N LEU A 377 -8.37 -26.61 24.66
CA LEU A 377 -7.55 -27.80 24.81
C LEU A 377 -7.15 -28.08 26.25
N ASP A 378 -6.97 -27.05 27.08
CA ASP A 378 -6.79 -27.21 28.53
C ASP A 378 -7.97 -27.92 29.19
N GLY A 379 -9.19 -27.58 28.76
CA GLY A 379 -10.40 -28.27 29.18
C GLY A 379 -10.41 -29.71 28.68
N ALA A 380 -10.18 -29.90 27.38
CA ALA A 380 -10.25 -31.20 26.73
C ALA A 380 -9.19 -32.20 27.23
N GLN A 381 -8.03 -31.74 27.70
CA GLN A 381 -6.92 -32.59 28.12
C GLN A 381 -7.28 -33.63 29.20
N ARG A 382 -8.32 -33.40 30.00
CA ARG A 382 -8.75 -34.33 31.07
C ARG A 382 -9.17 -35.72 30.56
N PHE A 383 -9.49 -35.86 29.28
CA PHE A 383 -9.84 -37.12 28.65
C PHE A 383 -8.78 -37.60 27.66
N LEU A 384 -7.57 -37.03 27.70
CA LEU A 384 -6.42 -37.55 26.98
C LEU A 384 -5.61 -38.46 27.91
N LYS A 385 -5.22 -39.65 27.43
CA LYS A 385 -4.32 -40.54 28.16
C LYS A 385 -3.02 -39.84 28.54
N ARG A 386 -2.35 -40.33 29.58
CA ARG A 386 -1.10 -39.73 30.09
C ARG A 386 0.02 -39.66 29.02
N ASP A 387 0.07 -40.66 28.15
CA ASP A 387 0.97 -40.81 26.99
C ASP A 387 0.29 -40.44 25.66
N GLY A 388 -0.92 -39.87 25.72
CA GLY A 388 -1.68 -39.46 24.57
C GLY A 388 -1.06 -38.25 23.84
N ILE A 389 -1.41 -38.12 22.57
CA ILE A 389 -0.89 -37.12 21.65
C ILE A 389 -1.96 -36.05 21.38
N SER A 390 -1.58 -34.78 21.42
CA SER A 390 -2.42 -33.69 20.89
C SER A 390 -1.90 -33.27 19.51
N ILE A 391 -2.83 -33.02 18.58
CA ILE A 391 -2.58 -32.42 17.28
C ILE A 391 -3.50 -31.18 17.16
N PRO A 392 -2.95 -29.95 17.04
CA PRO A 392 -1.54 -29.64 17.02
C PRO A 392 -0.84 -29.90 18.36
N SER A 393 0.45 -30.23 18.28
CA SER A 393 1.32 -30.42 19.44
C SER A 393 1.81 -29.10 20.03
N SER A 394 2.02 -28.09 19.17
CA SER A 394 2.33 -26.73 19.60
C SER A 394 2.04 -25.73 18.48
N TYR A 395 1.95 -24.46 18.86
CA TYR A 395 1.87 -23.36 17.91
C TYR A 395 2.45 -22.09 18.51
N THR A 396 3.02 -21.26 17.65
CA THR A 396 3.68 -20.00 18.00
C THR A 396 3.14 -18.88 17.14
N SER A 397 2.77 -17.77 17.78
CA SER A 397 2.39 -16.53 17.10
C SER A 397 3.61 -15.67 16.82
N PHE A 398 3.58 -14.90 15.73
CA PHE A 398 4.69 -14.05 15.29
C PHE A 398 4.18 -12.65 14.95
N ILE A 399 4.97 -11.61 15.20
CA ILE A 399 4.67 -10.26 14.73
C ILE A 399 5.81 -9.65 13.92
N GLN A 400 5.47 -8.71 13.05
CA GLN A 400 6.39 -7.98 12.19
C GLN A 400 5.94 -6.51 12.06
N PRO A 401 6.83 -5.52 12.28
CA PRO A 401 6.48 -4.11 12.11
C PRO A 401 6.29 -3.76 10.63
N VAL A 402 5.24 -3.01 10.33
CA VAL A 402 4.88 -2.64 8.95
C VAL A 402 4.56 -1.15 8.77
N THR A 403 4.94 -0.61 7.62
CA THR A 403 4.31 0.59 7.05
C THR A 403 3.09 0.15 6.27
N ALA A 404 1.90 0.64 6.60
CA ALA A 404 0.65 0.28 5.96
C ALA A 404 -0.30 1.50 5.91
N SER A 405 0.06 2.53 5.14
CA SER A 405 -0.64 3.82 5.14
C SER A 405 -2.12 3.67 4.75
N LYS A 406 -2.44 2.76 3.82
CA LYS A 406 -3.83 2.45 3.44
C LYS A 406 -4.61 1.89 4.64
N LEU A 407 -4.12 0.81 5.26
CA LEU A 407 -4.79 0.18 6.41
C LEU A 407 -4.96 1.15 7.56
N TYR A 408 -3.95 1.98 7.84
CA TYR A 408 -4.05 3.01 8.86
C TYR A 408 -5.18 4.00 8.56
N ASN A 409 -5.29 4.47 7.32
CA ASN A 409 -6.35 5.39 6.91
C ASN A 409 -7.74 4.73 6.95
N ASP A 410 -7.84 3.45 6.61
CA ASP A 410 -9.08 2.68 6.72
C ASP A 410 -9.54 2.59 8.19
N VAL A 411 -8.64 2.28 9.13
CA VAL A 411 -8.93 2.32 10.57
C VAL A 411 -9.29 3.74 11.03
N LYS A 412 -8.48 4.75 10.65
CA LYS A 412 -8.68 6.17 11.00
C LYS A 412 -10.04 6.71 10.55
N SER A 413 -10.58 6.22 9.44
CA SER A 413 -11.84 6.68 8.86
C SER A 413 -13.05 6.48 9.79
N HIS A 414 -12.97 5.53 10.73
CA HIS A 414 -14.01 5.27 11.74
C HIS A 414 -14.07 6.35 12.83
N LYS A 415 -12.99 7.13 13.00
CA LYS A 415 -12.90 8.27 13.94
C LYS A 415 -13.18 7.92 15.40
N ASP A 416 -12.88 6.69 15.81
CA ASP A 416 -13.02 6.25 17.19
C ASP A 416 -11.77 5.49 17.69
N LEU A 417 -11.77 5.21 18.99
CA LEU A 417 -10.69 4.50 19.66
C LEU A 417 -10.76 2.98 19.45
N VAL A 418 -11.98 2.45 19.34
CA VAL A 418 -12.25 1.01 19.33
C VAL A 418 -11.56 0.35 18.14
N HIS A 419 -11.61 0.99 16.97
CA HIS A 419 -11.01 0.45 15.76
C HIS A 419 -9.47 0.43 15.83
N PHE A 420 -8.82 1.40 16.50
CA PHE A 420 -7.37 1.34 16.72
C PHE A 420 -6.96 0.37 17.83
N GLU A 421 -7.90 -0.13 18.62
CA GLU A 421 -7.67 -1.11 19.69
C GLU A 421 -8.21 -2.50 19.33
N THR A 422 -8.53 -2.72 18.07
CA THR A 422 -9.00 -3.98 17.51
C THR A 422 -7.95 -4.54 16.55
N ALA A 423 -7.74 -5.85 16.58
CA ALA A 423 -6.92 -6.54 15.59
C ALA A 423 -7.80 -7.02 14.42
N TYR A 424 -7.27 -6.99 13.20
CA TYR A 424 -8.05 -7.30 11.98
C TYR A 424 -7.41 -8.41 11.18
N VAL A 425 -8.21 -9.37 10.70
CA VAL A 425 -7.77 -10.29 9.65
C VAL A 425 -7.72 -9.54 8.33
N VAL A 426 -6.61 -9.64 7.59
CA VAL A 426 -6.41 -8.91 6.34
C VAL A 426 -5.39 -9.60 5.44
N LYS A 427 -5.69 -9.69 4.14
CA LYS A 427 -4.68 -10.04 3.13
C LYS A 427 -3.78 -8.83 2.88
N LEU A 428 -2.66 -8.77 3.60
CA LEU A 428 -1.67 -7.70 3.46
C LEU A 428 -1.12 -7.65 2.03
N HIS A 429 -1.26 -6.50 1.37
CA HIS A 429 -0.82 -6.28 0.00
C HIS A 429 0.05 -5.03 -0.15
N ASN A 430 -0.51 -3.83 0.07
CA ASN A 430 0.21 -2.56 -0.05
C ASN A 430 0.89 -2.20 1.28
N ILE A 431 1.92 -2.97 1.65
CA ILE A 431 2.68 -2.79 2.89
C ILE A 431 4.20 -2.82 2.66
N ALA A 432 4.94 -2.10 3.49
CA ALA A 432 6.38 -2.30 3.64
C ALA A 432 6.66 -3.08 4.93
N ARG A 433 7.37 -4.20 4.82
CA ARG A 433 7.87 -4.98 5.97
C ARG A 433 9.20 -4.39 6.43
N LEU A 434 9.26 -3.92 7.67
CA LEU A 434 10.38 -3.09 8.15
C LEU A 434 11.51 -3.90 8.80
N ALA A 435 11.20 -5.06 9.36
CA ALA A 435 12.16 -5.99 9.94
C ALA A 435 11.64 -7.43 9.78
N PRO A 436 12.47 -8.47 9.99
CA PRO A 436 11.98 -9.85 10.08
C PRO A 436 10.94 -10.03 11.18
N SER A 437 10.02 -10.97 10.98
CA SER A 437 9.07 -11.43 12.00
C SER A 437 9.80 -11.99 13.23
N GLN A 438 9.19 -11.87 14.41
CA GLN A 438 9.71 -12.46 15.65
C GLN A 438 8.61 -13.23 16.40
N PRO A 439 8.94 -14.35 17.08
CA PRO A 439 7.99 -15.14 17.83
C PRO A 439 7.53 -14.41 19.11
N VAL A 440 6.23 -14.50 19.41
CA VAL A 440 5.57 -13.79 20.51
C VAL A 440 5.11 -14.76 21.59
N PHE A 441 4.07 -15.56 21.34
CA PHE A 441 3.50 -16.50 22.31
C PHE A 441 3.52 -17.92 21.76
N THR A 442 3.90 -18.88 22.61
CA THR A 442 3.91 -20.31 22.28
C THR A 442 3.03 -21.07 23.26
N PHE A 443 2.25 -22.02 22.74
CA PHE A 443 1.44 -22.95 23.51
C PHE A 443 1.79 -24.38 23.10
N ASN A 444 1.80 -25.29 24.07
CA ASN A 444 2.09 -26.70 23.87
C ASN A 444 0.93 -27.53 24.40
N HIS A 445 0.59 -28.60 23.68
CA HIS A 445 -0.49 -29.51 24.03
C HIS A 445 0.00 -30.96 23.93
N PRO A 446 -0.24 -31.79 24.95
CA PRO A 446 -0.81 -31.45 26.27
C PRO A 446 0.15 -30.64 27.17
N ASP A 447 -0.40 -29.76 28.02
CA ASP A 447 0.36 -29.05 29.06
C ASP A 447 0.14 -29.67 30.45
N TYR A 448 1.20 -30.24 31.01
CA TYR A 448 1.23 -30.82 32.35
C TYR A 448 1.90 -29.92 33.41
N SER A 449 2.07 -28.63 33.10
CA SER A 449 2.65 -27.66 34.02
C SER A 449 1.82 -27.51 35.31
N ALA A 450 2.51 -27.31 36.44
CA ALA A 450 1.87 -27.19 37.75
C ALA A 450 1.12 -25.85 37.94
N LYS A 451 1.42 -24.85 37.11
CA LYS A 451 0.77 -23.53 37.09
C LYS A 451 0.15 -23.31 35.72
N LYS A 452 -1.09 -23.77 35.55
CA LYS A 452 -1.87 -23.54 34.34
C LYS A 452 -2.27 -22.06 34.26
N SER A 453 -1.57 -21.30 33.43
CA SER A 453 -1.99 -19.98 33.01
C SER A 453 -1.72 -19.85 31.52
N ASN A 454 -2.69 -19.32 30.79
CA ASN A 454 -2.56 -18.97 29.38
C ASN A 454 -2.27 -17.48 29.18
N GLU A 455 -2.09 -16.72 30.26
CA GLU A 455 -1.63 -15.34 30.17
C GLU A 455 -0.15 -15.29 29.75
N ARG A 456 0.20 -14.29 28.95
CA ARG A 456 1.55 -14.15 28.40
C ARG A 456 1.95 -12.68 28.36
N TYR A 457 3.26 -12.45 28.46
CA TYR A 457 3.88 -11.16 28.22
C TYR A 457 5.16 -11.36 27.42
N LYS A 458 5.37 -10.53 26.41
CA LYS A 458 6.59 -10.51 25.61
C LYS A 458 7.02 -9.09 25.31
N LYS A 459 8.28 -8.78 25.61
CA LYS A 459 9.01 -7.62 25.07
C LYS A 459 9.83 -8.06 23.86
N LEU A 460 9.74 -7.31 22.78
CA LEU A 460 10.40 -7.57 21.50
C LEU A 460 11.21 -6.33 21.10
N CYS A 461 12.33 -6.56 20.42
CA CYS A 461 13.19 -5.50 19.89
C CYS A 461 13.48 -5.79 18.41
N PHE A 462 12.98 -4.94 17.53
CA PHE A 462 13.19 -5.04 16.08
C PHE A 462 14.29 -4.08 15.66
N LYS A 463 15.37 -4.66 15.13
CA LYS A 463 16.47 -3.90 14.52
C LYS A 463 16.09 -3.57 13.08
N MET A 464 16.03 -2.28 12.76
CA MET A 464 15.81 -1.84 11.38
C MET A 464 17.10 -2.06 10.57
N PRO A 465 17.00 -2.45 9.29
CA PRO A 465 18.17 -2.51 8.42
C PRO A 465 18.84 -1.13 8.31
N SER A 466 20.17 -1.08 8.36
CA SER A 466 20.93 0.19 8.34
C SER A 466 20.75 0.97 7.03
N ASP A 467 20.55 0.26 5.92
CA ASP A 467 20.37 0.80 4.57
C ASP A 467 18.89 1.06 4.20
N ALA A 468 17.96 0.85 5.13
CA ALA A 468 16.55 1.14 4.92
C ALA A 468 16.25 2.64 4.94
N GLY A 469 16.97 3.42 5.75
CA GLY A 469 16.61 4.81 6.07
C GLY A 469 15.48 4.90 7.09
N SER A 470 14.92 6.10 7.26
CA SER A 470 13.79 6.35 8.17
C SER A 470 12.50 5.69 7.66
N ALA A 471 11.62 5.26 8.58
CA ALA A 471 10.36 4.59 8.27
C ALA A 471 9.22 5.03 9.22
N LEU A 472 7.97 4.73 8.85
CA LEU A 472 6.78 5.04 9.66
C LEU A 472 5.99 3.76 9.96
N VAL A 473 6.02 3.34 11.22
CA VAL A 473 5.28 2.15 11.68
C VAL A 473 3.83 2.51 11.90
N HIS A 474 2.95 1.83 11.18
CA HIS A 474 1.50 1.99 11.31
C HIS A 474 0.86 0.91 12.20
N GLY A 475 1.56 -0.20 12.39
CA GLY A 475 1.10 -1.35 13.17
C GLY A 475 1.99 -2.56 12.99
N PHE A 476 1.46 -3.71 13.39
CA PHE A 476 2.14 -5.00 13.33
C PHE A 476 1.33 -6.00 12.53
N ALA A 477 1.95 -6.60 11.53
CA ALA A 477 1.43 -7.81 10.91
C ALA A 477 1.67 -8.99 11.87
N GLY A 478 0.66 -9.82 12.07
CA GLY A 478 0.68 -11.01 12.90
C GLY A 478 0.45 -12.27 12.08
N TYR A 479 1.13 -13.34 12.50
CA TYR A 479 1.14 -14.65 11.84
C TYR A 479 1.16 -15.76 12.90
N PHE A 480 1.10 -17.01 12.46
CA PHE A 480 1.39 -18.17 13.29
C PHE A 480 2.14 -19.27 12.52
N ASP A 481 2.80 -20.15 13.26
CA ASP A 481 3.30 -21.44 12.78
C ASP A 481 3.00 -22.52 13.85
N ALA A 482 2.41 -23.64 13.41
CA ALA A 482 1.95 -24.73 14.24
C ALA A 482 2.70 -26.02 13.90
N THR A 483 3.26 -26.68 14.91
CA THR A 483 3.75 -28.04 14.78
C THR A 483 2.59 -29.00 15.03
N LEU A 484 2.09 -29.63 13.96
CA LEU A 484 1.01 -30.59 14.05
C LEU A 484 1.48 -31.83 14.81
N TYR A 485 2.50 -32.51 14.30
CA TYR A 485 3.15 -33.64 14.95
C TYR A 485 4.55 -33.87 14.38
N LYS A 486 5.57 -33.90 15.23
CA LYS A 486 6.98 -34.07 14.85
C LYS A 486 7.43 -33.00 13.84
N ASP A 487 7.74 -33.40 12.61
CA ASP A 487 8.23 -32.57 11.52
C ASP A 487 7.12 -32.00 10.64
N VAL A 488 5.86 -32.39 10.87
CA VAL A 488 4.70 -31.85 10.16
C VAL A 488 4.30 -30.52 10.78
N HIS A 489 4.40 -29.44 10.02
CA HIS A 489 3.99 -28.10 10.42
C HIS A 489 2.97 -27.47 9.46
N LEU A 490 2.29 -26.45 9.94
CA LEU A 490 1.29 -25.66 9.22
C LEU A 490 1.38 -24.21 9.70
N GLY A 491 1.51 -23.24 8.80
CA GLY A 491 1.66 -21.85 9.23
C GLY A 491 1.57 -20.81 8.10
N ILE A 492 1.33 -19.56 8.51
CA ILE A 492 1.30 -18.38 7.63
C ILE A 492 2.47 -17.42 7.89
N GLU A 493 3.42 -17.81 8.74
CA GLU A 493 4.65 -17.06 8.97
C GLU A 493 5.44 -16.95 7.65
N PRO A 494 5.80 -15.74 7.17
CA PRO A 494 6.35 -15.58 5.82
C PRO A 494 7.59 -16.41 5.44
N SER A 495 8.43 -16.78 6.41
CA SER A 495 9.64 -17.59 6.17
C SER A 495 9.37 -19.10 6.17
N THR A 496 8.31 -19.57 6.83
CA THR A 496 7.89 -20.97 6.89
C THR A 496 6.48 -21.21 6.36
N ALA A 497 5.93 -20.28 5.56
CA ALA A 497 4.54 -20.35 5.13
C ALA A 497 4.25 -21.66 4.36
N THR A 498 3.18 -22.35 4.73
CA THR A 498 2.75 -23.56 4.05
C THR A 498 2.28 -23.22 2.63
N PRO A 499 2.88 -23.79 1.58
CA PRO A 499 2.48 -23.50 0.20
C PRO A 499 1.01 -23.87 -0.04
N ASN A 500 0.29 -23.04 -0.81
CA ASN A 500 -1.09 -23.25 -1.24
C ASN A 500 -2.14 -23.35 -0.10
N MET A 501 -1.84 -22.82 1.09
CA MET A 501 -2.79 -22.75 2.19
C MET A 501 -3.57 -21.43 2.17
N PHE A 502 -4.90 -21.50 2.15
CA PHE A 502 -5.80 -20.35 1.96
C PHE A 502 -6.76 -20.10 3.14
N SER A 503 -6.71 -20.91 4.20
CA SER A 503 -7.65 -20.80 5.30
C SER A 503 -7.41 -19.59 6.22
N TRP A 504 -6.20 -19.01 6.19
CA TRP A 504 -5.84 -17.87 7.05
C TRP A 504 -5.17 -16.76 6.25
N PHE A 505 -5.70 -15.55 6.39
CA PHE A 505 -4.93 -14.34 6.14
C PHE A 505 -4.17 -13.92 7.41
N SER A 506 -3.23 -12.99 7.25
CA SER A 506 -2.52 -12.39 8.38
C SER A 506 -3.47 -11.60 9.27
N ILE A 507 -3.09 -11.36 10.52
CA ILE A 507 -3.77 -10.40 11.39
C ILE A 507 -3.00 -9.07 11.41
N PHE A 508 -3.65 -7.94 11.65
CA PHE A 508 -3.04 -6.62 11.74
C PHE A 508 -3.42 -5.96 13.05
N PHE A 509 -2.42 -5.57 13.84
CA PHE A 509 -2.54 -4.81 15.08
C PHE A 509 -2.19 -3.34 14.82
N PRO A 510 -3.17 -2.43 14.70
CA PRO A 510 -2.91 -1.03 14.40
C PRO A 510 -2.29 -0.27 15.58
N LEU A 511 -1.59 0.81 15.27
CA LEU A 511 -1.19 1.83 16.25
C LEU A 511 -2.07 3.07 16.08
N ARG A 512 -2.58 3.62 17.18
CA ARG A 512 -3.35 4.89 17.18
C ARG A 512 -2.57 6.04 16.54
N THR A 513 -1.31 6.16 16.93
CA THR A 513 -0.39 7.17 16.41
C THR A 513 0.77 6.44 15.74
N PRO A 514 0.97 6.63 14.43
CA PRO A 514 2.10 6.05 13.74
C PRO A 514 3.43 6.46 14.39
N VAL A 515 4.37 5.54 14.46
CA VAL A 515 5.67 5.76 15.11
C VAL A 515 6.74 5.93 14.04
N CYS A 516 7.35 7.11 13.99
CA CYS A 516 8.48 7.34 13.09
C CYS A 516 9.76 6.76 13.70
N ILE A 517 10.41 5.88 12.95
CA ILE A 517 11.71 5.31 13.30
C ILE A 517 12.75 5.99 12.42
N GLN A 518 13.78 6.54 13.05
CA GLN A 518 14.94 7.10 12.36
C GLN A 518 15.89 5.98 11.92
N SER A 519 16.66 6.21 10.86
CA SER A 519 17.66 5.23 10.40
C SER A 519 18.57 4.76 11.55
N GLY A 520 18.81 3.45 11.63
CA GLY A 520 19.65 2.83 12.66
C GLY A 520 19.03 2.78 14.08
N SER A 521 17.79 3.20 14.26
CA SER A 521 17.09 3.10 15.56
C SER A 521 16.36 1.77 15.71
N ASP A 522 16.31 1.27 16.95
CA ASP A 522 15.58 0.06 17.30
C ASP A 522 14.13 0.37 17.72
N LEU A 523 13.21 -0.52 17.35
CA LEU A 523 11.80 -0.48 17.75
C LEU A 523 11.57 -1.49 18.89
N GLU A 524 11.19 -0.99 20.06
CA GLU A 524 10.81 -1.86 21.19
C GLU A 524 9.29 -1.91 21.34
N VAL A 525 8.77 -3.13 21.45
CA VAL A 525 7.33 -3.41 21.48
C VAL A 525 7.02 -4.38 22.60
N ASN A 526 5.87 -4.19 23.23
CA ASN A 526 5.39 -5.06 24.29
C ASN A 526 4.01 -5.58 23.91
N PHE A 527 3.82 -6.89 24.06
CA PHE A 527 2.57 -7.60 23.82
C PHE A 527 2.18 -8.38 25.07
N TRP A 528 0.90 -8.32 25.41
CA TRP A 528 0.29 -9.09 26.47
C TRP A 528 -0.87 -9.91 25.90
N ARG A 529 -1.01 -11.13 26.41
CA ARG A 529 -2.24 -11.91 26.34
C ARG A 529 -2.76 -11.98 27.76
N SER A 530 -3.95 -11.44 27.98
CA SER A 530 -4.56 -11.30 29.30
C SER A 530 -5.91 -12.00 29.30
N SER A 531 -6.33 -12.46 30.48
CA SER A 531 -7.62 -13.10 30.63
C SER A 531 -8.28 -12.82 31.96
N ASP A 532 -9.59 -12.98 31.99
CA ASP A 532 -10.38 -13.12 33.22
C ASP A 532 -11.28 -14.36 33.13
N SER A 533 -12.24 -14.51 34.03
CA SER A 533 -13.15 -15.66 34.05
C SER A 533 -14.12 -15.74 32.87
N SER A 534 -14.25 -14.68 32.07
CA SER A 534 -15.26 -14.51 31.03
C SER A 534 -14.70 -14.18 29.65
N LYS A 535 -13.48 -13.64 29.58
CA LYS A 535 -12.89 -13.19 28.32
C LYS A 535 -11.38 -13.30 28.29
N VAL A 536 -10.85 -13.31 27.06
CA VAL A 536 -9.42 -13.22 26.74
C VAL A 536 -9.21 -12.04 25.78
N TRP A 537 -8.12 -11.31 25.94
CA TRP A 537 -7.78 -10.18 25.05
C TRP A 537 -6.27 -10.00 24.92
N TYR A 538 -5.88 -9.20 23.93
CA TYR A 538 -4.51 -8.74 23.75
C TYR A 538 -4.37 -7.28 24.10
N GLU A 539 -3.21 -6.91 24.65
CA GLU A 539 -2.76 -5.53 24.80
C GLU A 539 -1.41 -5.37 24.11
N TRP A 540 -1.17 -4.20 23.52
CA TRP A 540 0.12 -3.90 22.90
C TRP A 540 0.52 -2.43 23.03
N CYS A 541 1.83 -2.18 23.10
CA CYS A 541 2.38 -0.83 23.03
C CYS A 541 3.81 -0.82 22.48
N VAL A 542 4.22 0.35 21.99
CA VAL A 542 5.60 0.66 21.61
C VAL A 542 6.24 1.42 22.78
N THR A 543 7.46 1.07 23.16
CA THR A 543 8.22 1.78 24.22
C THR A 543 9.42 2.56 23.70
N SER A 544 9.96 2.20 22.53
CA SER A 544 11.06 2.89 21.84
C SER A 544 10.80 2.88 20.35
N PRO A 545 11.08 3.96 19.60
CA PRO A 545 11.77 5.19 20.01
C PRO A 545 10.91 6.20 20.78
N CYS A 546 9.58 6.09 20.70
CA CYS A 546 8.66 6.89 21.49
C CYS A 546 7.57 6.00 22.10
N ALA A 547 7.24 6.26 23.37
CA ALA A 547 6.25 5.47 24.07
C ALA A 547 4.85 5.77 23.52
N SER A 548 4.12 4.74 23.11
CA SER A 548 2.70 4.83 22.78
C SER A 548 1.82 4.47 23.97
N ALA A 549 0.53 4.81 23.91
CA ALA A 549 -0.43 4.32 24.88
C ALA A 549 -0.53 2.78 24.80
N ILE A 550 -0.85 2.13 25.91
CA ILE A 550 -1.28 0.74 25.87
C ILE A 550 -2.61 0.67 25.11
N HIS A 551 -2.63 -0.18 24.09
CA HIS A 551 -3.81 -0.46 23.28
C HIS A 551 -4.61 -1.57 23.96
N ASN A 552 -5.94 -1.39 23.95
CA ASN A 552 -6.94 -2.34 24.42
C ASN A 552 -6.80 -2.73 25.90
N SER A 553 -6.40 -1.78 26.75
CA SER A 553 -6.26 -2.01 28.20
C SER A 553 -7.54 -2.60 28.81
N ASN A 554 -7.40 -3.69 29.56
CA ASN A 554 -8.48 -4.50 30.15
C ASN A 554 -9.50 -5.04 29.12
N GLY A 555 -9.12 -5.18 27.85
CA GLY A 555 -10.00 -5.65 26.79
C GLY A 555 -11.23 -4.75 26.65
N ARG A 556 -11.03 -3.42 26.70
CA ARG A 556 -12.12 -2.44 26.68
C ARG A 556 -12.75 -2.25 25.30
N SER A 557 -12.01 -2.57 24.25
CA SER A 557 -12.40 -2.33 22.86
C SER A 557 -12.57 -3.64 22.10
N TYR A 558 -11.70 -4.62 22.36
CA TYR A 558 -11.79 -5.94 21.76
C TYR A 558 -11.48 -7.03 22.79
N TRP A 559 -12.25 -8.11 22.74
CA TRP A 559 -12.02 -9.33 23.52
C TRP A 559 -12.68 -10.51 22.79
N VAL A 560 -12.29 -11.72 23.18
CA VAL A 560 -12.92 -12.97 22.77
C VAL A 560 -13.56 -13.60 24.00
N GLY A 561 -14.84 -13.96 23.90
CA GLY A 561 -15.60 -14.57 25.00
C GLY A 561 -15.19 -16.03 25.23
N LEU A 562 -15.10 -16.42 26.52
CA LEU A 562 -14.88 -17.82 26.94
C LEU A 562 -16.19 -18.60 27.02
#